data_AF-A0AAN9YGA3-F1
#
_entry.id   AF-A0AAN9YGA3-F1
#
_cell.length_a   1.000
_cell.length_b   1.000
_cell.length_c   1.000
_cell.angle_alpha   90.00
_cell.angle_beta   90.00
_cell.angle_gamma   90.00
#
_symmetry.space_group_name_H-M   'P 1'
#
loop_
_entity.id
_entity.type
_entity.pdbx_description
1 polymer ?
#
loop_
_entity_poly.entity_id
_entity_poly.type
_entity_poly.pdbx_seq_one_letter_code
_entity_poly.pdbx_strand_id
1 'polypeptide(L)'
;MANPPHGGELKDLLARDAPRNAELAAEAETLTAVVLSERQLCDLELILNGGFSPLEGFMNQKDYDGVVKDNRLANGILFSIPITLDLSKEKIAELDLKPGKKVTLRDFRDDRNLAILTIEDIYKPDKVLEAKEVFGSDDEAHPAVKYLFRTAGEYYVGGKLEAVSRLQHYDFVDLRYTPAEIRQHFDKLGWTRVVAFQTRNPMHRAHRELTVRAARSHHANVLIHPVVGLTKPGDIDHFTRVRVYKALLPRYPNGMAVLGLLPLAMRMGGPREAIWHAIIRKNHGATHFIVGRDHAGPGKNSQGVDFYGPYDAQYAVEKYRDELGIEVVPFQMMTYLPDTDEYAPVDTIPKDVRTLNISGTELRSRLRSGREIPEWFSYPEVVKVLRESHPARSQQGFTVFLTGYTNSGKDQIARALQVTLNQQGGRSVSMLLGETVRAELSSELGFSKEDRNTNVGRIAFVASELTRSGAAVIAAPIAPFESSRAHAREQVEKYGDFYLVHVATSLEYCEKTDKRGIYERARRGEIKGFTGVDDPYEAPAKADLVVDAEKQSVRSIVHQIVLLLESQGLLDRF
;
A
#
# COMPACT_ATOMS: atom_id res chain seq x y z
N MET A 1 -15.38 6.45 32.15
CA MET A 1 -14.09 5.87 31.71
C MET A 1 -14.28 4.41 31.30
N ALA A 2 -14.00 4.05 30.03
CA ALA A 2 -14.37 2.74 29.47
C ALA A 2 -13.38 1.58 29.79
N ASN A 3 -12.06 1.75 29.57
CA ASN A 3 -11.04 0.75 29.90
C ASN A 3 -9.72 1.44 30.31
N PRO A 4 -9.04 1.08 31.43
CA PRO A 4 -7.71 1.64 31.75
C PRO A 4 -6.68 1.42 30.63
N PRO A 5 -5.70 2.33 30.44
CA PRO A 5 -4.59 2.11 29.53
C PRO A 5 -3.77 0.86 29.88
N HIS A 6 -3.12 0.28 28.88
CA HIS A 6 -2.21 -0.85 29.08
C HIS A 6 -0.97 -0.39 29.87
N GLY A 7 -0.60 -1.15 30.91
CA GLY A 7 0.40 -0.71 31.90
C GLY A 7 -0.10 0.29 32.95
N GLY A 8 -1.40 0.66 32.92
CA GLY A 8 -2.04 1.47 33.96
C GLY A 8 -1.98 2.99 33.75
N GLU A 9 -1.13 3.47 32.85
CA GLU A 9 -0.95 4.90 32.55
C GLU A 9 -0.95 5.13 31.04
N LEU A 10 -1.68 6.15 30.58
CA LEU A 10 -1.65 6.57 29.18
C LEU A 10 -0.38 7.40 28.94
N LYS A 11 0.52 6.92 28.10
CA LYS A 11 1.73 7.64 27.68
C LYS A 11 1.43 8.67 26.60
N ASP A 12 0.56 9.63 26.92
CA ASP A 12 0.30 10.80 26.07
C ASP A 12 1.46 11.81 26.22
N LEU A 13 2.49 11.63 25.41
CA LEU A 13 3.71 12.44 25.46
C LEU A 13 3.45 13.86 24.98
N LEU A 14 2.51 14.04 24.05
CA LEU A 14 2.07 15.36 23.60
C LEU A 14 1.47 16.15 24.75
N ALA A 15 0.61 15.53 25.58
CA ALA A 15 0.07 16.17 26.77
C ALA A 15 1.13 16.39 27.86
N ARG A 16 2.01 15.40 28.08
CA ARG A 16 3.13 15.47 29.05
C ARG A 16 4.05 16.66 28.77
N ASP A 17 4.41 16.85 27.50
CA ASP A 17 5.44 17.81 27.09
C ASP A 17 4.88 19.15 26.61
N ALA A 18 3.55 19.30 26.51
CA ALA A 18 2.90 20.56 26.14
C ALA A 18 3.41 21.78 26.95
N PRO A 19 3.66 21.71 28.28
CA PRO A 19 4.22 22.85 29.03
C PRO A 19 5.64 23.25 28.61
N ARG A 20 6.41 22.34 28.02
CA ARG A 20 7.81 22.55 27.58
C ARG A 20 7.92 22.74 26.06
N ASN A 21 6.80 22.86 25.35
CA ASN A 21 6.77 22.84 23.89
C ASN A 21 7.71 23.87 23.24
N ALA A 22 7.72 25.12 23.72
CA ALA A 22 8.58 26.17 23.16
C ALA A 22 10.08 25.91 23.37
N GLU A 23 10.45 25.34 24.53
CA GLU A 23 11.83 24.93 24.84
C GLU A 23 12.27 23.79 23.93
N LEU A 24 11.45 22.74 23.83
CA LEU A 24 11.73 21.57 23.00
C LEU A 24 11.76 21.91 21.51
N ALA A 25 10.88 22.80 21.04
CA ALA A 25 10.90 23.29 19.68
C ALA A 25 12.20 24.04 19.37
N ALA A 26 12.64 24.93 20.26
CA ALA A 26 13.91 25.65 20.10
C ALA A 26 15.13 24.71 20.15
N GLU A 27 15.14 23.73 21.06
CA GLU A 27 16.19 22.70 21.15
C GLU A 27 16.24 21.89 19.84
N ALA A 28 15.08 21.44 19.33
CA ALA A 28 14.98 20.59 18.15
C ALA A 28 15.53 21.22 16.87
N GLU A 29 15.52 22.56 16.74
CA GLU A 29 16.13 23.27 15.61
C GLU A 29 17.67 23.16 15.61
N THR A 30 18.29 22.96 16.78
CA THR A 30 19.75 22.96 16.93
C THR A 30 20.35 21.55 16.87
N LEU A 31 19.56 20.52 17.17
CA LEU A 31 20.01 19.14 17.21
C LEU A 31 20.20 18.56 15.81
N THR A 32 21.08 17.55 15.72
CA THR A 32 21.17 16.71 14.52
C THR A 32 19.83 16.01 14.28
N ALA A 33 19.35 16.03 13.04
CA ALA A 33 18.04 15.49 12.68
C ALA A 33 18.13 14.15 11.94
N VAL A 34 17.25 13.23 12.32
CA VAL A 34 16.96 11.97 11.62
C VAL A 34 15.61 12.13 10.93
N VAL A 35 15.60 12.06 9.60
CA VAL A 35 14.38 12.07 8.80
C VAL A 35 13.77 10.67 8.81
N LEU A 36 12.51 10.57 9.20
CA LEU A 36 11.83 9.28 9.39
C LEU A 36 11.23 8.73 8.10
N SER A 37 11.18 7.40 8.00
CA SER A 37 10.38 6.70 6.99
C SER A 37 8.88 6.76 7.32
N GLU A 38 8.02 6.46 6.35
CA GLU A 38 6.56 6.41 6.54
C GLU A 38 6.13 5.44 7.66
N ARG A 39 6.80 4.27 7.77
CA ARG A 39 6.53 3.31 8.85
C ARG A 39 6.89 3.89 10.21
N GLN A 40 8.07 4.51 10.32
CA GLN A 40 8.55 5.12 11.55
C GLN A 40 7.69 6.32 11.96
N LEU A 41 7.10 7.07 11.01
CA LEU A 41 6.14 8.13 11.30
C LEU A 41 4.84 7.58 11.91
N CYS A 42 4.28 6.50 11.36
CA CYS A 42 3.10 5.84 11.92
C CYS A 42 3.37 5.35 13.36
N ASP A 43 4.55 4.76 13.58
CA ASP A 43 4.96 4.28 14.90
C ASP A 43 5.16 5.46 15.87
N LEU A 44 5.88 6.51 15.44
CA LEU A 44 6.09 7.72 16.23
C LEU A 44 4.75 8.33 16.65
N GLU A 45 3.79 8.47 15.75
CA GLU A 45 2.47 9.03 16.07
C GLU A 45 1.78 8.27 17.20
N LEU A 46 1.81 6.93 17.17
CA LEU A 46 1.20 6.08 18.19
C LEU A 46 2.02 5.99 19.48
N ILE A 47 3.32 6.26 19.45
CA ILE A 47 4.11 6.46 20.68
C ILE A 47 3.73 7.81 21.31
N LEU A 48 3.78 8.90 20.53
CA LEU A 48 3.58 10.25 21.03
C LEU A 48 2.18 10.48 21.62
N ASN A 49 1.15 9.85 21.04
CA ASN A 49 -0.24 10.01 21.51
C ASN A 49 -0.67 8.94 22.55
N GLY A 50 0.22 8.02 22.93
CA GLY A 50 -0.06 6.96 23.90
C GLY A 50 -0.79 5.73 23.35
N GLY A 51 -0.98 5.63 22.03
CA GLY A 51 -1.53 4.45 21.36
C GLY A 51 -0.75 3.16 21.65
N PHE A 52 0.56 3.26 21.90
CA PHE A 52 1.45 2.17 22.28
C PHE A 52 1.78 2.09 23.77
N SER A 53 1.04 2.77 24.65
CA SER A 53 1.24 2.63 26.11
C SER A 53 1.38 1.15 26.51
N PRO A 54 2.39 0.80 27.34
CA PRO A 54 3.25 1.69 28.14
C PRO A 54 4.51 2.20 27.42
N LEU A 55 4.69 1.92 26.12
CA LEU A 55 5.87 2.36 25.36
C LEU A 55 5.89 3.90 25.25
N GLU A 56 7.05 4.51 25.54
CA GLU A 56 7.27 5.97 25.51
C GLU A 56 8.50 6.38 24.68
N GLY A 57 8.91 5.49 23.77
CA GLY A 57 10.11 5.64 22.96
C GLY A 57 10.24 4.52 21.93
N PHE A 58 11.26 4.60 21.06
CA PHE A 58 11.64 3.44 20.25
C PHE A 58 12.38 2.44 21.14
N MET A 59 12.10 1.14 20.96
CA MET A 59 12.61 0.09 21.84
C MET A 59 14.14 0.08 21.85
N ASN A 60 14.71 0.13 23.05
CA ASN A 60 16.10 -0.27 23.28
C ASN A 60 16.27 -1.77 23.13
N GLN A 61 17.52 -2.24 23.17
CA GLN A 61 17.83 -3.66 22.95
C GLN A 61 17.13 -4.58 23.95
N LYS A 62 16.98 -4.15 25.22
CA LYS A 62 16.36 -4.97 26.26
C LYS A 62 14.87 -5.16 26.02
N ASP A 63 14.15 -4.08 25.71
CA ASP A 63 12.73 -4.16 25.36
C ASP A 63 12.54 -4.94 24.06
N TYR A 64 13.36 -4.69 23.05
CA TYR A 64 13.33 -5.40 21.78
C TYR A 64 13.54 -6.91 21.95
N ASP A 65 14.59 -7.33 22.68
CA ASP A 65 14.91 -8.74 22.87
C ASP A 65 13.79 -9.48 23.62
N GLY A 66 13.21 -8.85 24.64
CA GLY A 66 12.07 -9.39 25.38
C GLY A 66 10.80 -9.49 24.50
N VAL A 67 10.56 -8.51 23.63
CA VAL A 67 9.41 -8.53 22.72
C VAL A 67 9.58 -9.63 21.69
N VAL A 68 10.76 -9.73 21.06
CA VAL A 68 11.05 -10.76 20.07
C VAL A 68 10.91 -12.16 20.66
N LYS A 69 11.50 -12.43 21.83
CA LYS A 69 11.54 -13.78 22.41
C LYS A 69 10.28 -14.13 23.21
N ASP A 70 9.77 -13.20 24.01
CA ASP A 70 8.82 -13.51 25.08
C ASP A 70 7.48 -12.77 24.96
N ASN A 71 7.31 -11.92 23.94
CA ASN A 71 6.21 -10.96 23.82
C ASN A 71 6.11 -10.02 25.03
N ARG A 72 7.24 -9.58 25.61
CA ARG A 72 7.23 -8.71 26.79
C ARG A 72 8.27 -7.61 26.67
N LEU A 73 7.91 -6.41 27.14
CA LEU A 73 8.90 -5.38 27.44
C LEU A 73 9.80 -5.82 28.61
N ALA A 74 10.92 -5.14 28.81
CA ALA A 74 11.88 -5.46 29.87
C ALA A 74 11.28 -5.35 31.29
N ASN A 75 10.21 -4.58 31.44
CA ASN A 75 9.44 -4.48 32.70
C ASN A 75 8.41 -5.60 32.89
N GLY A 76 8.36 -6.59 31.98
CA GLY A 76 7.47 -7.74 32.03
C GLY A 76 6.08 -7.50 31.42
N ILE A 77 5.75 -6.27 31.02
CA ILE A 77 4.45 -5.95 30.43
C ILE A 77 4.35 -6.54 29.02
N LEU A 78 3.25 -7.22 28.74
CA LEU A 78 2.95 -7.83 27.44
C LEU A 78 3.01 -6.80 26.30
N PHE A 79 3.82 -7.09 25.28
CA PHE A 79 3.90 -6.34 24.02
C PHE A 79 4.51 -7.25 22.96
N SER A 80 3.84 -7.42 21.82
CA SER A 80 4.15 -8.54 20.89
C SER A 80 4.83 -8.14 19.59
N ILE A 81 4.91 -6.84 19.26
CA ILE A 81 5.49 -6.36 17.99
C ILE A 81 6.68 -5.44 18.30
N PRO A 82 7.86 -5.63 17.68
CA PRO A 82 9.00 -4.74 17.86
C PRO A 82 8.75 -3.38 17.20
N ILE A 83 8.99 -2.29 17.93
CA ILE A 83 8.83 -0.91 17.47
C ILE A 83 10.18 -0.20 17.62
N THR A 84 10.91 -0.11 16.51
CA THR A 84 12.31 0.31 16.49
C THR A 84 12.54 1.44 15.48
N LEU A 85 13.54 2.28 15.76
CA LEU A 85 14.07 3.25 14.80
C LEU A 85 15.28 2.62 14.12
N ASP A 86 15.09 2.18 12.88
CA ASP A 86 16.14 1.56 12.08
C ASP A 86 16.90 2.57 11.21
N LEU A 87 18.22 2.47 11.20
CA LEU A 87 19.13 3.33 10.42
C LEU A 87 20.25 2.52 9.75
N SER A 88 20.78 3.05 8.65
CA SER A 88 21.97 2.48 8.01
C SER A 88 23.24 2.83 8.80
N LYS A 89 24.28 2.02 8.62
CA LYS A 89 25.60 2.28 9.22
C LYS A 89 26.15 3.64 8.80
N GLU A 90 25.97 4.00 7.53
CA GLU A 90 26.38 5.27 6.95
C GLU A 90 25.67 6.43 7.64
N LYS A 91 24.36 6.31 7.88
CA LYS A 91 23.59 7.38 8.53
C LYS A 91 23.99 7.58 9.99
N ILE A 92 24.27 6.50 10.72
CA ILE A 92 24.78 6.56 12.09
C ILE A 92 26.13 7.30 12.14
N ALA A 93 27.03 6.99 11.21
CA ALA A 93 28.35 7.63 11.14
C ALA A 93 28.25 9.10 10.69
N GLU A 94 27.45 9.39 9.66
CA GLU A 94 27.21 10.75 9.13
C GLU A 94 26.69 11.69 10.22
N LEU A 95 25.79 11.19 11.08
CA LEU A 95 25.15 11.98 12.12
C LEU A 95 25.87 11.90 13.49
N ASP A 96 27.01 11.21 13.59
CA ASP A 96 27.73 10.94 14.86
C ASP A 96 26.79 10.47 15.98
N LEU A 97 25.98 9.46 15.72
CA LEU A 97 25.01 8.94 16.69
C LEU A 97 25.71 8.07 17.74
N LYS A 98 25.40 8.32 19.02
CA LYS A 98 25.95 7.58 20.17
C LYS A 98 25.01 7.64 21.38
N PRO A 99 25.08 6.67 22.31
CA PRO A 99 24.35 6.72 23.57
C PRO A 99 24.51 8.06 24.30
N GLY A 100 23.42 8.56 24.87
CA GLY A 100 23.31 9.86 25.53
C GLY A 100 23.10 11.05 24.61
N LYS A 101 23.30 10.91 23.29
CA LYS A 101 23.05 11.99 22.33
C LYS A 101 21.55 12.20 22.13
N LYS A 102 21.13 13.47 22.07
CA LYS A 102 19.80 13.86 21.64
C LYS A 102 19.76 14.12 20.14
N VAL A 103 18.71 13.65 19.47
CA VAL A 103 18.46 13.89 18.04
C VAL A 103 17.02 14.28 17.79
N THR A 104 16.81 15.13 16.79
CA THR A 104 15.47 15.51 16.32
C THR A 104 14.96 14.45 15.35
N LEU A 105 13.69 14.04 15.52
CA LEU A 105 12.99 13.20 14.56
C LEU A 105 12.13 14.08 13.66
N ARG A 106 12.37 14.00 12.34
CA ARG A 106 11.79 14.91 11.35
C ARG A 106 10.85 14.19 10.39
N ASP A 107 9.74 14.86 10.08
CA ASP A 107 8.78 14.43 9.07
C ASP A 107 9.34 14.64 7.66
N PHE A 108 9.38 13.60 6.83
CA PHE A 108 9.86 13.73 5.45
C PHE A 108 8.88 14.49 4.54
N ARG A 109 7.63 14.70 4.98
CA ARG A 109 6.55 15.25 4.15
C ARG A 109 6.53 16.78 4.17
N ASP A 110 6.86 17.39 5.30
CA ASP A 110 6.81 18.84 5.52
C ASP A 110 7.98 19.40 6.35
N ASP A 111 9.03 18.60 6.55
CA ASP A 111 10.26 18.93 7.29
C ASP A 111 10.06 19.33 8.76
N ARG A 112 8.87 19.09 9.34
CA ARG A 112 8.60 19.44 10.73
C ARG A 112 9.39 18.59 11.73
N ASN A 113 9.86 19.24 12.78
CA ASN A 113 10.46 18.60 13.95
C ASN A 113 9.35 18.04 14.84
N LEU A 114 9.26 16.71 14.94
CA LEU A 114 8.15 16.01 15.61
C LEU A 114 8.48 15.64 17.06
N ALA A 115 9.70 15.18 17.31
CA ALA A 115 10.13 14.72 18.63
C ALA A 115 11.64 14.84 18.79
N ILE A 116 12.10 14.82 20.04
CA ILE A 116 13.51 14.65 20.39
C ILE A 116 13.68 13.25 20.98
N LEU A 117 14.58 12.46 20.42
CA LEU A 117 14.97 11.15 20.93
C LEU A 117 16.28 11.28 21.72
N THR A 118 16.28 10.84 22.98
CA THR A 118 17.52 10.64 23.74
C THR A 118 17.98 9.20 23.57
N ILE A 119 19.09 9.00 22.86
CA ILE A 119 19.59 7.67 22.49
C ILE A 119 20.07 6.92 23.74
N GLU A 120 19.53 5.73 23.98
CA GLU A 120 19.97 4.82 25.04
C GLU A 120 21.00 3.82 24.52
N ASP A 121 20.72 3.20 23.37
CA ASP A 121 21.62 2.25 22.72
C ASP A 121 21.49 2.29 21.19
N ILE A 122 22.53 1.75 20.54
CA ILE A 122 22.57 1.51 19.09
C ILE A 122 23.05 0.08 18.93
N TYR A 123 22.20 -0.80 18.42
CA TYR A 123 22.48 -2.22 18.36
C TYR A 123 22.16 -2.80 16.99
N LYS A 124 22.85 -3.89 16.64
CA LYS A 124 22.60 -4.62 15.40
C LYS A 124 21.70 -5.83 15.70
N PRO A 125 20.43 -5.83 15.27
CA PRO A 125 19.51 -6.94 15.53
C PRO A 125 19.88 -8.17 14.69
N ASP A 126 19.52 -9.35 15.20
CA ASP A 126 19.42 -10.56 14.38
C ASP A 126 18.08 -10.56 13.63
N LYS A 127 18.10 -10.07 12.40
CA LYS A 127 16.91 -9.97 11.54
C LYS A 127 16.33 -11.33 11.17
N VAL A 128 17.13 -12.40 11.15
CA VAL A 128 16.63 -13.75 10.86
C VAL A 128 15.86 -14.28 12.06
N LEU A 129 16.37 -14.03 13.28
CA LEU A 129 15.65 -14.35 14.51
C LEU A 129 14.35 -13.53 14.61
N GLU A 130 14.39 -12.23 14.33
CA GLU A 130 13.18 -11.38 14.31
C GLU A 130 12.13 -11.92 13.32
N ALA A 131 12.55 -12.26 12.10
CA ALA A 131 11.65 -12.82 11.09
C ALA A 131 10.94 -14.10 11.57
N LYS A 132 11.70 -15.03 12.15
CA LYS A 132 11.18 -16.32 12.62
C LYS A 132 10.31 -16.16 13.85
N GLU A 133 10.78 -15.45 14.87
CA GLU A 133 10.07 -15.37 16.15
C GLU A 133 8.85 -14.44 16.07
N VAL A 134 8.94 -13.33 15.34
CA VAL A 134 7.87 -12.33 15.26
C VAL A 134 6.88 -12.62 14.14
N PHE A 135 7.37 -12.98 12.95
CA PHE A 135 6.53 -13.19 11.77
C PHE A 135 6.34 -14.68 11.40
N GLY A 136 6.92 -15.60 12.16
CA GLY A 136 6.73 -17.04 12.00
C GLY A 136 7.54 -17.68 10.86
N SER A 137 8.29 -16.89 10.08
CA SER A 137 9.06 -17.38 8.92
C SER A 137 10.11 -16.35 8.48
N ASP A 138 11.19 -16.82 7.84
CA ASP A 138 12.15 -15.99 7.10
C ASP A 138 11.84 -15.89 5.59
N ASP A 139 10.65 -16.33 5.15
CA ASP A 139 10.19 -16.20 3.77
C ASP A 139 9.81 -14.74 3.41
N GLU A 140 10.51 -14.15 2.43
CA GLU A 140 10.25 -12.80 1.91
C GLU A 140 8.91 -12.66 1.16
N ALA A 141 8.15 -13.74 0.93
CA ALA A 141 6.74 -13.64 0.56
C ALA A 141 5.90 -12.99 1.68
N HIS A 142 6.36 -13.02 2.94
CA HIS A 142 5.75 -12.29 4.04
C HIS A 142 6.09 -10.80 3.94
N PRO A 143 5.11 -9.87 3.91
CA PRO A 143 5.37 -8.44 3.71
C PRO A 143 6.30 -7.80 4.73
N ALA A 144 6.16 -8.10 6.03
CA ALA A 144 7.09 -7.60 7.04
C ALA A 144 8.50 -8.17 6.91
N VAL A 145 8.67 -9.45 6.56
CA VAL A 145 9.98 -10.08 6.37
C VAL A 145 10.69 -9.45 5.16
N LYS A 146 9.95 -9.26 4.05
CA LYS A 146 10.47 -8.52 2.89
C LYS A 146 10.95 -7.13 3.29
N TYR A 147 10.13 -6.38 4.03
CA TYR A 147 10.53 -5.05 4.50
C TYR A 147 11.77 -5.10 5.41
N LEU A 148 11.82 -6.04 6.34
CA LEU A 148 12.90 -6.21 7.30
C LEU A 148 14.25 -6.42 6.59
N PHE A 149 14.27 -7.23 5.53
CA PHE A 149 15.50 -7.51 4.77
C PHE A 149 15.81 -6.51 3.65
N ARG A 150 14.80 -5.90 3.02
CA ARG A 150 14.96 -5.06 1.82
C ARG A 150 14.89 -3.57 2.06
N THR A 151 14.35 -3.14 3.20
CA THR A 151 14.06 -1.73 3.47
C THR A 151 14.60 -1.27 4.81
N ALA A 152 14.43 -2.06 5.87
CA ALA A 152 14.86 -1.65 7.19
C ALA A 152 16.39 -1.49 7.27
N GLY A 153 16.86 -0.47 7.98
CA GLY A 153 18.26 -0.20 8.28
C GLY A 153 18.97 -1.36 8.99
N GLU A 154 20.30 -1.33 9.00
CA GLU A 154 21.12 -2.41 9.59
C GLU A 154 21.13 -2.37 11.12
N TYR A 155 20.97 -1.19 11.71
CA TYR A 155 21.05 -0.95 13.15
C TYR A 155 19.74 -0.37 13.66
N TYR A 156 19.39 -0.71 14.90
CA TYR A 156 18.28 -0.12 15.64
C TYR A 156 18.80 0.84 16.70
N VAL A 157 18.12 1.97 16.84
CA VAL A 157 18.44 3.04 17.79
C VAL A 157 17.31 3.12 18.82
N GLY A 158 17.60 2.70 20.04
CA GLY A 158 16.66 2.74 21.15
C GLY A 158 16.72 4.04 21.93
N GLY A 159 15.59 4.48 22.48
CA GLY A 159 15.59 5.64 23.36
C GLY A 159 14.22 6.22 23.65
N LYS A 160 14.15 7.05 24.69
CA LYS A 160 12.93 7.77 25.09
C LYS A 160 12.71 9.03 24.28
N LEU A 161 11.44 9.36 24.09
CA LEU A 161 11.02 10.52 23.30
C LEU A 161 10.50 11.66 24.18
N GLU A 162 10.78 12.88 23.74
CA GLU A 162 10.13 14.13 24.14
C GLU A 162 9.35 14.66 22.93
N ALA A 163 8.06 14.96 23.09
CA ALA A 163 7.18 15.38 22.01
C ALA A 163 7.35 16.87 21.70
N VAL A 164 7.63 17.21 20.43
CA VAL A 164 7.76 18.60 19.97
C VAL A 164 6.49 19.03 19.22
N SER A 165 6.03 18.22 18.28
CA SER A 165 4.85 18.52 17.46
C SER A 165 4.10 17.24 17.13
N ARG A 166 2.78 17.35 17.01
CA ARG A 166 1.97 16.29 16.40
C ARG A 166 2.24 16.23 14.90
N LEU A 167 2.11 15.04 14.32
CA LEU A 167 2.13 14.87 12.87
C LEU A 167 0.98 15.65 12.23
N GLN A 168 1.24 16.29 11.10
CA GLN A 168 0.21 16.96 10.34
C GLN A 168 -0.45 15.97 9.38
N HIS A 169 -1.78 15.88 9.48
CA HIS A 169 -2.63 15.22 8.49
C HIS A 169 -3.58 16.25 7.90
N TYR A 170 -3.87 16.12 6.61
CA TYR A 170 -4.78 17.02 5.88
C TYR A 170 -6.07 16.32 5.46
N ASP A 171 -6.09 14.99 5.54
CA ASP A 171 -7.22 14.15 5.19
C ASP A 171 -7.99 13.72 6.44
N PHE A 172 -9.32 13.85 6.39
CA PHE A 172 -10.26 13.30 7.38
C PHE A 172 -9.88 13.63 8.84
N VAL A 173 -9.41 14.85 9.10
CA VAL A 173 -8.98 15.28 10.44
C VAL A 173 -10.10 15.18 11.47
N ASP A 174 -11.36 15.27 11.03
CA ASP A 174 -12.57 15.04 11.82
C ASP A 174 -12.75 13.60 12.31
N LEU A 175 -12.10 12.64 11.65
CA LEU A 175 -12.17 11.21 11.96
C LEU A 175 -10.88 10.66 12.58
N ARG A 176 -9.81 11.44 12.67
CA ARG A 176 -8.55 11.01 13.30
C ARG A 176 -8.61 11.36 14.78
N TYR A 177 -8.56 10.36 15.63
CA TYR A 177 -8.63 10.54 17.08
C TYR A 177 -7.37 10.01 17.75
N THR A 178 -6.77 10.81 18.61
CA THR A 178 -5.85 10.30 19.64
C THR A 178 -6.59 9.43 20.66
N PRO A 179 -5.88 8.58 21.41
CA PRO A 179 -6.44 7.87 22.56
C PRO A 179 -7.19 8.78 23.54
N ALA A 180 -6.66 9.96 23.85
CA ALA A 180 -7.30 10.92 24.75
C ALA A 180 -8.63 11.45 24.18
N GLU A 181 -8.64 11.89 22.91
CA GLU A 181 -9.83 12.44 22.26
C GLU A 181 -10.95 11.41 22.12
N ILE A 182 -10.64 10.17 21.71
CA ILE A 182 -11.67 9.13 21.55
C ILE A 182 -12.23 8.69 22.92
N ARG A 183 -11.40 8.65 23.97
CA ARG A 183 -11.86 8.40 25.35
C ARG A 183 -12.82 9.48 25.83
N GLN A 184 -12.49 10.75 25.58
CA GLN A 184 -13.37 11.87 25.88
C GLN A 184 -14.66 11.82 25.05
N HIS A 185 -14.57 11.40 23.79
CA HIS A 185 -15.74 11.22 22.92
C HIS A 185 -16.69 10.16 23.46
N PHE A 186 -16.19 9.00 23.90
CA PHE A 186 -17.00 7.98 24.55
C PHE A 186 -17.67 8.50 25.82
N ASP A 187 -16.94 9.24 26.65
CA ASP A 187 -17.48 9.83 27.88
C ASP A 187 -18.61 10.83 27.58
N LYS A 188 -18.42 11.71 26.58
CA LYS A 188 -19.44 12.66 26.10
C LYS A 188 -20.72 11.96 25.63
N LEU A 189 -20.61 10.79 25.02
CA LEU A 189 -21.76 9.99 24.57
C LEU A 189 -22.34 9.09 25.68
N GLY A 190 -21.74 9.07 26.87
CA GLY A 190 -22.12 8.15 27.96
C GLY A 190 -21.79 6.68 27.66
N TRP A 191 -20.85 6.42 26.76
CA TRP A 191 -20.47 5.06 26.37
C TRP A 191 -19.52 4.43 27.39
N THR A 192 -19.93 3.30 27.94
CA THR A 192 -19.14 2.53 28.92
C THR A 192 -18.57 1.25 28.33
N ARG A 193 -19.28 0.62 27.39
CA ARG A 193 -18.82 -0.58 26.65
C ARG A 193 -18.71 -0.27 25.17
N VAL A 194 -17.55 -0.55 24.61
CA VAL A 194 -17.23 -0.28 23.21
C VAL A 194 -16.51 -1.49 22.62
N VAL A 195 -17.08 -2.05 21.55
CA VAL A 195 -16.44 -3.08 20.73
C VAL A 195 -15.72 -2.44 19.55
N ALA A 196 -14.40 -2.61 19.52
CA ALA A 196 -13.58 -2.11 18.42
C ALA A 196 -13.47 -3.14 17.29
N PHE A 197 -13.61 -2.66 16.06
CA PHE A 197 -13.47 -3.44 14.84
C PHE A 197 -12.25 -2.98 14.04
N GLN A 198 -11.25 -3.85 13.94
CA GLN A 198 -10.07 -3.68 13.07
C GLN A 198 -10.45 -3.97 11.62
N THR A 199 -10.05 -3.10 10.69
CA THR A 199 -10.06 -3.45 9.27
C THR A 199 -9.05 -2.63 8.45
N ARG A 200 -8.52 -3.25 7.40
CA ARG A 200 -7.76 -2.63 6.31
C ARG A 200 -8.47 -2.79 4.95
N ASN A 201 -9.65 -3.38 4.94
CA ASN A 201 -10.45 -3.67 3.75
C ASN A 201 -11.78 -2.89 3.78
N PRO A 202 -12.39 -2.62 2.61
CA PRO A 202 -13.77 -2.16 2.53
C PRO A 202 -14.71 -3.04 3.37
N MET A 203 -15.65 -2.40 4.06
CA MET A 203 -16.67 -3.11 4.82
C MET A 203 -17.93 -3.35 3.98
N HIS A 204 -18.27 -4.62 3.85
CA HIS A 204 -19.49 -5.14 3.22
C HIS A 204 -20.56 -5.55 4.25
N ARG A 205 -21.72 -6.08 3.80
CA ARG A 205 -22.84 -6.44 4.68
C ARG A 205 -22.45 -7.41 5.80
N ALA A 206 -21.66 -8.44 5.47
CA ALA A 206 -21.17 -9.40 6.47
C ALA A 206 -20.43 -8.72 7.64
N HIS A 207 -19.63 -7.68 7.38
CA HIS A 207 -18.90 -6.94 8.42
C HIS A 207 -19.84 -6.06 9.25
N ARG A 208 -20.85 -5.45 8.62
CA ARG A 208 -21.90 -4.72 9.33
C ARG A 208 -22.67 -5.65 10.26
N GLU A 209 -23.13 -6.78 9.77
CA GLU A 209 -23.86 -7.76 10.62
C GLU A 209 -23.00 -8.27 11.76
N LEU A 210 -21.73 -8.58 11.49
CA LEU A 210 -20.77 -9.02 12.50
C LEU A 210 -20.67 -8.00 13.65
N THR A 211 -20.41 -6.75 13.31
CA THR A 211 -20.22 -5.69 14.33
C THR A 211 -21.52 -5.36 15.08
N VAL A 212 -22.67 -5.39 14.41
CA VAL A 212 -23.99 -5.24 15.06
C VAL A 212 -24.28 -6.40 16.00
N ARG A 213 -23.93 -7.63 15.62
CA ARG A 213 -24.09 -8.81 16.49
C ARG A 213 -23.19 -8.72 17.71
N ALA A 214 -21.94 -8.32 17.53
CA ALA A 214 -21.00 -8.09 18.64
C ALA A 214 -21.55 -7.05 19.64
N ALA A 215 -22.02 -5.92 19.11
CA ALA A 215 -22.63 -4.86 19.91
C ALA A 215 -23.85 -5.36 20.70
N ARG A 216 -24.74 -6.14 20.07
CA ARG A 216 -25.93 -6.68 20.72
C ARG A 216 -25.59 -7.70 21.81
N SER A 217 -24.73 -8.67 21.52
CA SER A 217 -24.37 -9.75 22.45
C SER A 217 -23.64 -9.23 23.70
N HIS A 218 -22.79 -8.22 23.54
CA HIS A 218 -22.02 -7.63 24.65
C HIS A 218 -22.64 -6.33 25.19
N HIS A 219 -23.83 -5.97 24.70
CA HIS A 219 -24.53 -4.73 25.06
C HIS A 219 -23.60 -3.49 25.00
N ALA A 220 -22.85 -3.39 23.91
CA ALA A 220 -21.80 -2.41 23.68
C ALA A 220 -22.12 -1.55 22.45
N ASN A 221 -21.47 -0.38 22.36
CA ASN A 221 -21.45 0.43 21.14
C ASN A 221 -20.28 0.01 20.24
N VAL A 222 -20.27 0.43 18.98
CA VAL A 222 -19.27 0.03 17.99
C VAL A 222 -18.28 1.16 17.73
N LEU A 223 -16.98 0.85 17.82
CA LEU A 223 -15.92 1.65 17.23
C LEU A 223 -15.44 0.96 15.96
N ILE A 224 -15.82 1.51 14.80
CA ILE A 224 -15.25 1.12 13.51
C ILE A 224 -13.88 1.80 13.44
N HIS A 225 -12.81 1.02 13.59
CA HIS A 225 -11.46 1.55 13.81
C HIS A 225 -10.50 1.16 12.67
N PRO A 226 -10.72 1.59 11.42
CA PRO A 226 -9.90 1.16 10.30
C PRO A 226 -8.50 1.74 10.34
N VAL A 227 -7.55 0.98 9.79
CA VAL A 227 -6.16 1.43 9.61
C VAL A 227 -6.05 2.32 8.37
N VAL A 228 -5.39 3.46 8.51
CA VAL A 228 -5.12 4.42 7.41
C VAL A 228 -3.64 4.76 7.23
N GLY A 229 -2.75 4.16 8.04
CA GLY A 229 -1.32 4.12 7.73
C GLY A 229 -1.01 2.99 6.74
N LEU A 230 0.18 2.39 6.85
CA LEU A 230 0.61 1.30 5.97
C LEU A 230 -0.23 0.02 6.19
N THR A 231 -0.76 -0.54 5.11
CA THR A 231 -1.50 -1.82 5.09
C THR A 231 -0.80 -2.88 4.23
N LYS A 232 -1.50 -3.94 3.81
CA LYS A 232 -0.91 -4.95 2.93
C LYS A 232 -0.67 -4.34 1.54
N PRO A 233 0.49 -4.59 0.89
CA PRO A 233 0.70 -4.21 -0.50
C PRO A 233 -0.41 -4.74 -1.42
N GLY A 234 -0.97 -3.87 -2.26
CA GLY A 234 -2.07 -4.18 -3.16
C GLY A 234 -3.48 -4.10 -2.55
N ASP A 235 -3.60 -3.68 -1.28
CA ASP A 235 -4.90 -3.28 -0.74
C ASP A 235 -5.43 -2.01 -1.40
N ILE A 236 -6.74 -1.81 -1.32
CA ILE A 236 -7.42 -0.60 -1.79
C ILE A 236 -6.91 0.60 -0.97
N ASP A 237 -6.66 1.72 -1.65
CA ASP A 237 -6.19 2.97 -1.03
C ASP A 237 -7.10 3.44 0.11
N HIS A 238 -6.52 4.11 1.11
CA HIS A 238 -7.27 4.46 2.30
C HIS A 238 -8.35 5.51 2.04
N PHE A 239 -8.19 6.41 1.06
CA PHE A 239 -9.22 7.41 0.74
C PHE A 239 -10.51 6.74 0.24
N THR A 240 -10.38 5.73 -0.61
CA THR A 240 -11.50 4.89 -1.06
C THR A 240 -12.11 4.12 0.10
N ARG A 241 -11.28 3.50 0.95
CA ARG A 241 -11.78 2.77 2.13
C ARG A 241 -12.54 3.68 3.10
N VAL A 242 -12.02 4.89 3.39
CA VAL A 242 -12.69 5.86 4.26
C VAL A 242 -14.02 6.31 3.67
N ARG A 243 -14.08 6.58 2.36
CA ARG A 243 -15.36 6.87 1.68
C ARG A 243 -16.34 5.70 1.78
N VAL A 244 -15.87 4.46 1.67
CA VAL A 244 -16.69 3.26 1.91
C VAL A 244 -17.22 3.23 3.35
N TYR A 245 -16.38 3.46 4.36
CA TYR A 245 -16.83 3.44 5.75
C TYR A 245 -17.85 4.55 6.03
N LYS A 246 -17.63 5.76 5.48
CA LYS A 246 -18.60 6.87 5.56
C LYS A 246 -19.94 6.49 4.89
N ALA A 247 -19.89 5.86 3.72
CA ALA A 247 -21.09 5.39 3.02
C ALA A 247 -21.83 4.28 3.78
N LEU A 248 -21.10 3.44 4.52
CA LEU A 248 -21.67 2.35 5.32
C LEU A 248 -22.30 2.84 6.64
N LEU A 249 -21.77 3.90 7.26
CA LEU A 249 -22.15 4.34 8.61
C LEU A 249 -23.67 4.54 8.81
N PRO A 250 -24.44 5.11 7.85
CA PRO A 250 -25.90 5.22 7.96
C PRO A 250 -26.66 3.88 8.04
N ARG A 251 -26.00 2.75 7.76
CA ARG A 251 -26.60 1.39 7.89
C ARG A 251 -26.55 0.86 9.32
N TYR A 252 -25.92 1.56 10.25
CA TYR A 252 -26.01 1.25 11.67
C TYR A 252 -27.25 1.93 12.28
N PRO A 253 -27.86 1.34 13.32
CA PRO A 253 -28.84 2.05 14.15
C PRO A 253 -28.26 3.39 14.64
N ASN A 254 -29.10 4.42 14.67
CA ASN A 254 -28.66 5.78 15.00
C ASN A 254 -27.97 5.81 16.38
N GLY A 255 -26.78 6.40 16.45
CA GLY A 255 -25.98 6.50 17.67
C GLY A 255 -25.29 5.22 18.13
N MET A 256 -25.30 4.13 17.36
CA MET A 256 -24.66 2.86 17.75
C MET A 256 -23.16 2.79 17.43
N ALA A 257 -22.70 3.48 16.38
CA ALA A 257 -21.35 3.34 15.84
C ALA A 257 -20.64 4.68 15.65
N VAL A 258 -19.34 4.69 15.97
CA VAL A 258 -18.40 5.79 15.68
C VAL A 258 -17.31 5.28 14.74
N LEU A 259 -16.93 6.10 13.76
CA LEU A 259 -15.81 5.86 12.87
C LEU A 259 -14.60 6.66 13.36
N GLY A 260 -13.51 5.98 13.71
CA GLY A 260 -12.23 6.60 14.08
C GLY A 260 -11.09 5.99 13.28
N LEU A 261 -10.22 6.80 12.70
CA LEU A 261 -9.12 6.35 11.86
C LEU A 261 -7.87 6.11 12.69
N LEU A 262 -7.23 4.95 12.50
CA LEU A 262 -6.00 4.57 13.19
C LEU A 262 -4.78 4.74 12.26
N PRO A 263 -3.81 5.61 12.58
CA PRO A 263 -2.58 5.81 11.79
C PRO A 263 -1.54 4.70 12.02
N LEU A 264 -1.98 3.44 12.03
CA LEU A 264 -1.13 2.28 12.27
C LEU A 264 -0.41 1.85 10.99
N ALA A 265 0.87 1.50 11.10
CA ALA A 265 1.56 0.71 10.09
C ALA A 265 1.45 -0.78 10.44
N MET A 266 0.60 -1.52 9.72
CA MET A 266 0.45 -2.96 9.92
C MET A 266 1.70 -3.72 9.48
N ARG A 267 2.02 -4.81 10.18
CA ARG A 267 3.13 -5.71 9.83
C ARG A 267 2.64 -6.96 9.10
N MET A 268 1.34 -7.20 9.11
CA MET A 268 0.72 -8.46 8.71
C MET A 268 1.24 -9.63 9.54
N GLY A 269 1.58 -9.41 10.82
CA GLY A 269 2.16 -10.39 11.74
C GLY A 269 1.14 -11.27 12.45
N GLY A 270 -0.03 -11.48 11.83
CA GLY A 270 -1.07 -12.43 12.25
C GLY A 270 -1.30 -12.47 13.77
N PRO A 271 -0.97 -13.60 14.45
CA PRO A 271 -1.22 -13.76 15.88
C PRO A 271 -0.56 -12.72 16.79
N ARG A 272 0.72 -12.37 16.56
CA ARG A 272 1.39 -11.35 17.34
C ARG A 272 0.79 -9.97 17.12
N GLU A 273 0.40 -9.67 15.88
CA GLU A 273 -0.26 -8.41 15.55
C GLU A 273 -1.70 -8.33 16.11
N ALA A 274 -2.38 -9.45 16.31
CA ALA A 274 -3.68 -9.48 17.00
C ALA A 274 -3.58 -9.08 18.48
N ILE A 275 -2.55 -9.57 19.20
CA ILE A 275 -2.24 -9.15 20.57
C ILE A 275 -1.95 -7.64 20.60
N TRP A 276 -1.13 -7.16 19.67
CA TRP A 276 -0.78 -5.75 19.56
C TRP A 276 -1.99 -4.87 19.26
N HIS A 277 -2.87 -5.29 18.36
CA HIS A 277 -4.14 -4.60 18.10
C HIS A 277 -5.04 -4.52 19.34
N ALA A 278 -5.09 -5.56 20.16
CA ALA A 278 -5.85 -5.55 21.41
C ALA A 278 -5.30 -4.49 22.38
N ILE A 279 -3.97 -4.43 22.55
CA ILE A 279 -3.28 -3.39 23.35
C ILE A 279 -3.61 -1.99 22.82
N ILE A 280 -3.48 -1.76 21.51
CA ILE A 280 -3.77 -0.46 20.90
C ILE A 280 -5.23 -0.06 21.17
N ARG A 281 -6.19 -0.97 21.00
CA ARG A 281 -7.61 -0.66 21.19
C ARG A 281 -7.97 -0.43 22.65
N LYS A 282 -7.32 -1.16 23.56
CA LYS A 282 -7.39 -0.86 24.99
C LYS A 282 -6.87 0.55 25.28
N ASN A 283 -5.74 0.94 24.71
CA ASN A 283 -5.21 2.29 24.88
C ASN A 283 -6.15 3.36 24.33
N HIS A 284 -6.88 3.08 23.25
CA HIS A 284 -7.97 3.93 22.73
C HIS A 284 -9.30 3.79 23.49
N GLY A 285 -9.33 3.11 24.64
CA GLY A 285 -10.49 3.03 25.53
C GLY A 285 -11.55 2.01 25.14
N ALA A 286 -11.31 1.14 24.15
CA ALA A 286 -12.24 0.06 23.84
C ALA A 286 -12.25 -0.99 24.96
N THR A 287 -13.42 -1.55 25.25
CA THR A 287 -13.56 -2.62 26.26
C THR A 287 -13.58 -4.01 25.65
N HIS A 288 -13.98 -4.09 24.38
CA HIS A 288 -14.02 -5.32 23.62
C HIS A 288 -13.27 -5.14 22.29
N PHE A 289 -12.69 -6.22 21.78
CA PHE A 289 -12.01 -6.24 20.50
C PHE A 289 -12.37 -7.47 19.68
N ILE A 290 -12.83 -7.24 18.45
CA ILE A 290 -13.15 -8.31 17.51
C ILE A 290 -11.86 -8.90 16.95
N VAL A 291 -11.73 -10.23 17.04
CA VAL A 291 -10.68 -10.99 16.37
C VAL A 291 -11.34 -12.02 15.44
N GLY A 292 -11.22 -11.79 14.13
CA GLY A 292 -11.83 -12.63 13.11
C GLY A 292 -10.94 -13.77 12.62
N ARG A 293 -11.41 -14.45 11.58
CA ARG A 293 -10.62 -15.42 10.80
C ARG A 293 -9.45 -14.70 10.10
N ASP A 294 -8.25 -15.30 10.15
CA ASP A 294 -7.04 -14.83 9.47
C ASP A 294 -6.70 -13.37 9.83
N HIS A 295 -6.91 -13.01 11.10
CA HIS A 295 -6.75 -11.64 11.59
C HIS A 295 -5.31 -11.17 11.41
N ALA A 296 -5.13 -10.06 10.67
CA ALA A 296 -3.82 -9.53 10.29
C ALA A 296 -2.92 -10.52 9.53
N GLY A 297 -3.49 -11.53 8.87
CA GLY A 297 -2.74 -12.49 8.06
C GLY A 297 -2.35 -11.95 6.67
N PRO A 298 -1.14 -12.29 6.17
CA PRO A 298 -0.68 -11.92 4.84
C PRO A 298 -1.15 -12.92 3.75
N GLY A 299 -1.78 -14.03 4.11
CA GLY A 299 -2.20 -15.09 3.19
C GLY A 299 -1.10 -16.14 3.03
N LYS A 300 -0.70 -16.41 1.79
CA LYS A 300 0.15 -17.57 1.45
C LYS A 300 1.61 -17.21 1.24
N ASN A 301 2.48 -18.14 1.59
CA ASN A 301 3.93 -18.10 1.41
C ASN A 301 4.35 -18.50 -0.02
N SER A 302 5.66 -18.53 -0.28
CA SER A 302 6.24 -18.87 -1.59
C SER A 302 5.89 -20.28 -2.10
N GLN A 303 5.50 -21.18 -1.19
CA GLN A 303 5.09 -22.55 -1.49
C GLN A 303 3.56 -22.72 -1.60
N GLY A 304 2.79 -21.63 -1.48
CA GLY A 304 1.33 -21.66 -1.58
C GLY A 304 0.59 -22.11 -0.30
N VAL A 305 1.29 -22.17 0.83
CA VAL A 305 0.77 -22.52 2.16
C VAL A 305 0.46 -21.23 2.94
N ASP A 306 -0.65 -21.20 3.69
CA ASP A 306 -0.98 -20.04 4.52
C ASP A 306 0.08 -19.82 5.61
N PHE A 307 0.51 -18.57 5.82
CA PHE A 307 1.51 -18.21 6.82
C PHE A 307 1.03 -18.50 8.26
N TYR A 308 -0.26 -18.33 8.49
CA TYR A 308 -0.91 -18.60 9.78
C TYR A 308 -2.19 -19.39 9.54
N GLY A 309 -2.55 -20.22 10.49
CA GLY A 309 -3.85 -20.88 10.52
C GLY A 309 -4.99 -19.87 10.67
N PRO A 310 -6.20 -20.22 10.21
CA PRO A 310 -7.34 -19.30 10.16
C PRO A 310 -7.76 -18.75 11.52
N TYR A 311 -7.42 -19.40 12.64
CA TYR A 311 -7.83 -19.00 13.99
C TYR A 311 -6.65 -18.82 14.95
N ASP A 312 -5.41 -18.88 14.47
CA ASP A 312 -4.20 -18.76 15.29
C ASP A 312 -4.16 -17.45 16.06
N ALA A 313 -4.67 -16.37 15.44
CA ALA A 313 -4.81 -15.08 16.10
C ALA A 313 -5.80 -15.10 17.27
N GLN A 314 -6.90 -15.84 17.18
CA GLN A 314 -7.83 -15.97 18.30
C GLN A 314 -7.18 -16.71 19.47
N TYR A 315 -6.47 -17.81 19.19
CA TYR A 315 -5.74 -18.56 20.22
C TYR A 315 -4.65 -17.72 20.88
N ALA A 316 -3.91 -16.92 20.11
CA ALA A 316 -2.85 -16.08 20.64
C ALA A 316 -3.38 -14.98 21.56
N VAL A 317 -4.49 -14.31 21.21
CA VAL A 317 -5.05 -13.28 22.09
C VAL A 317 -5.72 -13.92 23.32
N GLU A 318 -6.39 -15.07 23.18
CA GLU A 318 -6.99 -15.79 24.31
C GLU A 318 -5.93 -16.23 25.34
N LYS A 319 -4.74 -16.67 24.89
CA LYS A 319 -3.61 -17.02 25.78
C LYS A 319 -3.25 -15.90 26.75
N TYR A 320 -3.45 -14.65 26.37
CA TYR A 320 -3.11 -13.47 27.16
C TYR A 320 -4.33 -12.70 27.68
N ARG A 321 -5.52 -13.30 27.63
CA ARG A 321 -6.79 -12.67 28.01
C ARG A 321 -6.72 -11.93 29.35
N ASP A 322 -6.18 -12.60 30.37
CA ASP A 322 -6.13 -12.06 31.75
C ASP A 322 -5.15 -10.89 31.90
N GLU A 323 -4.08 -10.87 31.10
CA GLU A 323 -3.08 -9.80 31.12
C GLU A 323 -3.46 -8.60 30.25
N LEU A 324 -4.17 -8.85 29.14
CA LEU A 324 -4.57 -7.82 28.19
C LEU A 324 -5.59 -6.86 28.79
N GLY A 325 -6.50 -7.36 29.64
CA GLY A 325 -7.58 -6.56 30.24
C GLY A 325 -8.44 -5.84 29.20
N ILE A 326 -8.75 -6.53 28.11
CA ILE A 326 -9.75 -6.17 27.10
C ILE A 326 -10.43 -7.48 26.66
N GLU A 327 -11.75 -7.48 26.53
CA GLU A 327 -12.49 -8.69 26.20
C GLU A 327 -12.40 -8.98 24.70
N VAL A 328 -11.92 -10.17 24.33
CA VAL A 328 -11.90 -10.59 22.93
C VAL A 328 -13.27 -11.10 22.53
N VAL A 329 -13.77 -10.64 21.39
CA VAL A 329 -14.97 -11.17 20.77
C VAL A 329 -14.53 -11.98 19.55
N PRO A 330 -14.33 -13.31 19.69
CA PRO A 330 -13.95 -14.14 18.56
C PRO A 330 -15.13 -14.21 17.59
N PHE A 331 -14.84 -14.06 16.30
CA PHE A 331 -15.86 -14.23 15.27
C PHE A 331 -15.45 -15.26 14.24
N GLN A 332 -16.39 -16.16 13.98
CA GLN A 332 -16.37 -17.05 12.84
C GLN A 332 -16.79 -16.29 11.59
N MET A 333 -16.45 -16.85 10.43
CA MET A 333 -16.83 -16.27 9.14
C MET A 333 -18.36 -16.16 9.05
N MET A 334 -18.87 -14.98 8.69
CA MET A 334 -20.29 -14.77 8.38
C MET A 334 -20.55 -15.11 6.92
N THR A 335 -21.63 -15.82 6.64
CA THR A 335 -22.07 -16.14 5.27
C THR A 335 -23.55 -15.77 5.10
N TYR A 336 -23.97 -15.57 3.85
CA TYR A 336 -25.34 -15.19 3.50
C TYR A 336 -26.19 -16.44 3.28
N LEU A 337 -27.40 -16.44 3.85
CA LEU A 337 -28.42 -17.48 3.72
C LEU A 337 -29.52 -17.00 2.76
N PRO A 338 -29.52 -17.45 1.49
CA PRO A 338 -30.44 -16.91 0.49
C PRO A 338 -31.90 -17.21 0.76
N ASP A 339 -32.18 -18.34 1.41
CA ASP A 339 -33.54 -18.83 1.64
C ASP A 339 -34.25 -18.04 2.76
N THR A 340 -33.48 -17.39 3.65
CA THR A 340 -34.02 -16.57 4.75
C THR A 340 -33.66 -15.08 4.65
N ASP A 341 -32.80 -14.68 3.70
CA ASP A 341 -32.24 -13.32 3.59
C ASP A 341 -31.54 -12.84 4.88
N GLU A 342 -30.76 -13.75 5.48
CA GLU A 342 -30.05 -13.49 6.74
C GLU A 342 -28.55 -13.81 6.65
N TYR A 343 -27.80 -13.39 7.67
CA TYR A 343 -26.39 -13.77 7.83
C TYR A 343 -26.19 -14.50 9.14
N ALA A 344 -25.46 -15.62 9.05
CA ALA A 344 -25.11 -16.40 10.22
C ALA A 344 -23.63 -16.82 10.19
N PRO A 345 -23.01 -17.03 11.37
CA PRO A 345 -21.72 -17.68 11.51
C PRO A 345 -21.75 -19.07 10.89
N VAL A 346 -20.73 -19.41 10.11
CA VAL A 346 -20.61 -20.70 9.40
C VAL A 346 -20.76 -21.94 10.28
N ASP A 347 -20.36 -21.86 11.54
CA ASP A 347 -20.43 -22.94 12.53
C ASP A 347 -21.84 -23.14 13.12
N THR A 348 -22.73 -22.16 12.95
CA THR A 348 -24.13 -22.23 13.42
C THR A 348 -25.11 -22.69 12.35
N ILE A 349 -24.64 -22.86 11.11
CA ILE A 349 -25.49 -23.17 9.95
C ILE A 349 -25.53 -24.69 9.74
N PRO A 350 -26.72 -25.32 9.68
CA PRO A 350 -26.85 -26.73 9.30
C PRO A 350 -26.28 -27.02 7.91
N LYS A 351 -25.68 -28.21 7.71
CA LYS A 351 -24.93 -28.55 6.50
C LYS A 351 -25.77 -28.57 5.21
N ASP A 352 -27.07 -28.75 5.35
CA ASP A 352 -28.07 -28.79 4.28
C ASP A 352 -28.60 -27.41 3.88
N VAL A 353 -28.29 -26.36 4.67
CA VAL A 353 -28.70 -24.99 4.36
C VAL A 353 -27.80 -24.38 3.31
N ARG A 354 -28.41 -23.80 2.27
CA ARG A 354 -27.70 -23.12 1.19
C ARG A 354 -27.02 -21.87 1.72
N THR A 355 -25.75 -21.68 1.35
CA THR A 355 -24.99 -20.47 1.66
C THR A 355 -24.43 -19.84 0.39
N LEU A 356 -24.31 -18.51 0.38
CA LEU A 356 -23.61 -17.77 -0.69
C LEU A 356 -22.53 -16.88 -0.09
N ASN A 357 -21.41 -16.80 -0.81
CA ASN A 357 -20.29 -15.94 -0.46
C ASN A 357 -19.61 -15.43 -1.74
N ILE A 358 -19.01 -14.24 -1.68
CA ILE A 358 -18.17 -13.69 -2.75
C ILE A 358 -16.77 -13.52 -2.19
N SER A 359 -15.79 -14.20 -2.82
CA SER A 359 -14.39 -14.05 -2.45
C SER A 359 -13.85 -12.68 -2.90
N GLY A 360 -12.76 -12.21 -2.29
CA GLY A 360 -12.09 -10.98 -2.74
C GLY A 360 -11.63 -11.06 -4.21
N THR A 361 -11.28 -12.25 -4.71
CA THR A 361 -10.93 -12.45 -6.12
C THR A 361 -12.15 -12.29 -7.04
N GLU A 362 -13.30 -12.83 -6.66
CA GLU A 362 -14.54 -12.65 -7.43
C GLU A 362 -15.06 -11.21 -7.35
N LEU A 363 -14.96 -10.54 -6.20
CA LEU A 363 -15.28 -9.12 -6.06
C LEU A 363 -14.44 -8.26 -7.02
N ARG A 364 -13.11 -8.44 -7.03
CA ARG A 364 -12.22 -7.75 -7.96
C ARG A 364 -12.55 -8.07 -9.41
N SER A 365 -12.90 -9.31 -9.72
CA SER A 365 -13.36 -9.71 -11.05
C SER A 365 -14.61 -8.95 -11.47
N ARG A 366 -15.62 -8.83 -10.60
CA ARG A 366 -16.87 -8.07 -10.86
C ARG A 366 -16.66 -6.56 -10.96
N LEU A 367 -15.79 -5.99 -10.14
CA LEU A 367 -15.39 -4.57 -10.27
C LEU A 367 -14.75 -4.32 -11.64
N ARG A 368 -13.76 -5.13 -11.99
CA ARG A 368 -13.00 -5.02 -13.25
C ARG A 368 -13.85 -5.24 -14.50
N SER A 369 -14.78 -6.20 -14.46
CA SER A 369 -15.65 -6.54 -15.60
C SER A 369 -16.93 -5.70 -15.66
N GLY A 370 -17.17 -4.80 -14.70
CA GLY A 370 -18.43 -4.05 -14.63
C GLY A 370 -19.65 -4.89 -14.21
N ARG A 371 -19.53 -6.22 -14.08
CA ARG A 371 -20.62 -7.12 -13.66
C ARG A 371 -21.23 -6.69 -12.33
N GLU A 372 -22.54 -6.85 -12.21
CA GLU A 372 -23.30 -6.48 -11.02
C GLU A 372 -22.72 -7.14 -9.75
N ILE A 373 -22.64 -6.37 -8.66
CA ILE A 373 -22.28 -6.90 -7.34
C ILE A 373 -23.59 -7.00 -6.55
N PRO A 374 -24.01 -8.21 -6.14
CA PRO A 374 -25.32 -8.38 -5.54
C PRO A 374 -25.49 -7.54 -4.27
N GLU A 375 -26.69 -7.00 -4.07
CA GLU A 375 -26.95 -6.16 -2.89
C GLU A 375 -26.81 -6.94 -1.58
N TRP A 376 -27.13 -8.23 -1.55
CA TRP A 376 -26.87 -9.10 -0.39
C TRP A 376 -25.37 -9.26 -0.10
N PHE A 377 -24.47 -8.94 -1.02
CA PHE A 377 -23.04 -8.94 -0.68
C PHE A 377 -22.64 -7.60 -0.05
N SER A 378 -22.98 -6.49 -0.71
CA SER A 378 -22.56 -5.15 -0.32
C SER A 378 -23.64 -4.12 -0.63
N TYR A 379 -23.76 -3.10 0.21
CA TYR A 379 -24.71 -2.01 0.01
C TYR A 379 -24.43 -1.24 -1.30
N PRO A 380 -25.46 -0.76 -2.02
CA PRO A 380 -25.29 -0.07 -3.31
C PRO A 380 -24.35 1.14 -3.24
N GLU A 381 -24.45 1.97 -2.21
CA GLU A 381 -23.60 3.14 -2.01
C GLU A 381 -22.12 2.77 -1.73
N VAL A 382 -21.88 1.63 -1.09
CA VAL A 382 -20.52 1.10 -0.90
C VAL A 382 -19.96 0.60 -2.24
N VAL A 383 -20.76 -0.13 -3.01
CA VAL A 383 -20.37 -0.62 -4.34
C VAL A 383 -20.07 0.54 -5.28
N LYS A 384 -20.88 1.61 -5.23
CA LYS A 384 -20.67 2.82 -6.02
C LYS A 384 -19.29 3.43 -5.75
N VAL A 385 -18.93 3.66 -4.49
CA VAL A 385 -17.61 4.19 -4.12
C VAL A 385 -16.48 3.28 -4.60
N LEU A 386 -16.65 1.96 -4.48
CA LEU A 386 -15.64 1.00 -4.96
C LEU A 386 -15.44 1.07 -6.47
N ARG A 387 -16.51 1.24 -7.25
CA ARG A 387 -16.45 1.37 -8.72
C ARG A 387 -15.84 2.69 -9.18
N GLU A 388 -16.02 3.78 -8.42
CA GLU A 388 -15.39 5.07 -8.72
C GLU A 388 -13.86 4.99 -8.68
N SER A 389 -13.30 4.20 -7.76
CA SER A 389 -11.85 4.02 -7.64
C SER A 389 -11.30 2.82 -8.41
N HIS A 390 -12.14 1.81 -8.68
CA HIS A 390 -11.80 0.62 -9.46
C HIS A 390 -12.76 0.50 -10.64
N PRO A 391 -12.62 1.39 -11.64
CA PRO A 391 -13.51 1.41 -12.78
C PRO A 391 -13.38 0.11 -13.59
N ALA A 392 -14.39 -0.19 -14.41
CA ALA A 392 -14.33 -1.32 -15.33
C ALA A 392 -13.19 -1.16 -16.34
N ARG A 393 -12.71 -2.26 -16.93
CA ARG A 393 -11.61 -2.25 -17.93
C ARG A 393 -11.84 -1.23 -19.05
N SER A 394 -13.08 -1.10 -19.52
CA SER A 394 -13.48 -0.13 -20.55
C SER A 394 -13.25 1.34 -20.19
N GLN A 395 -13.00 1.65 -18.91
CA GLN A 395 -12.74 2.99 -18.38
C GLN A 395 -11.32 3.15 -17.79
N GLN A 396 -10.56 2.07 -17.63
CA GLN A 396 -9.19 2.11 -17.10
C GLN A 396 -8.20 2.54 -18.15
N GLY A 397 -7.25 3.43 -17.84
CA GLY A 397 -6.17 3.79 -18.76
C GLY A 397 -5.23 2.61 -19.07
N PHE A 398 -4.50 2.72 -20.17
CA PHE A 398 -3.47 1.74 -20.55
C PHE A 398 -2.35 2.42 -21.35
N THR A 399 -1.19 1.78 -21.40
CA THR A 399 -0.09 2.17 -22.30
C THR A 399 0.19 1.10 -23.34
N VAL A 400 0.14 1.47 -24.62
CA VAL A 400 0.73 0.71 -25.73
C VAL A 400 2.12 1.25 -25.98
N PHE A 401 3.13 0.44 -25.69
CA PHE A 401 4.54 0.80 -25.81
C PHE A 401 5.15 0.08 -27.01
N LEU A 402 5.39 0.83 -28.08
CA LEU A 402 6.03 0.35 -29.30
C LEU A 402 7.55 0.45 -29.16
N THR A 403 8.25 -0.62 -29.54
CA THR A 403 9.72 -0.67 -29.58
C THR A 403 10.18 -1.26 -30.91
N GLY A 404 11.29 -0.77 -31.45
CA GLY A 404 11.83 -1.19 -32.73
C GLY A 404 12.90 -0.24 -33.23
N TYR A 405 13.60 -0.64 -34.29
CA TYR A 405 14.62 0.20 -34.93
C TYR A 405 14.08 1.56 -35.39
N THR A 406 14.98 2.52 -35.59
CA THR A 406 14.65 3.76 -36.30
C THR A 406 14.05 3.41 -37.67
N ASN A 407 13.02 4.11 -38.11
CA ASN A 407 12.35 3.85 -39.39
C ASN A 407 11.70 2.45 -39.54
N SER A 408 11.51 1.67 -38.45
CA SER A 408 10.82 0.37 -38.47
C SER A 408 9.32 0.42 -38.81
N GLY A 409 8.74 1.61 -38.97
CA GLY A 409 7.31 1.82 -39.16
C GLY A 409 6.54 2.09 -37.87
N LYS A 410 7.17 1.96 -36.69
CA LYS A 410 6.54 2.20 -35.37
C LYS A 410 5.85 3.56 -35.25
N ASP A 411 6.41 4.62 -35.82
CA ASP A 411 5.85 5.98 -35.74
C ASP A 411 4.59 6.12 -36.61
N GLN A 412 4.52 5.40 -37.74
CA GLN A 412 3.32 5.34 -38.59
C GLN A 412 2.22 4.50 -37.92
N ILE A 413 2.60 3.36 -37.33
CA ILE A 413 1.69 2.50 -36.55
C ILE A 413 1.10 3.29 -35.38
N ALA A 414 1.92 4.03 -34.63
CA ALA A 414 1.48 4.84 -33.50
C ALA A 414 0.43 5.89 -33.91
N ARG A 415 0.67 6.63 -35.00
CA ARG A 415 -0.27 7.64 -35.51
C ARG A 415 -1.58 7.01 -35.99
N ALA A 416 -1.51 5.89 -36.70
CA ALA A 416 -2.70 5.19 -37.18
C ALA A 416 -3.52 4.59 -36.02
N LEU A 417 -2.84 4.05 -35.00
CA LEU A 417 -3.48 3.59 -33.77
C LEU A 417 -4.15 4.75 -33.02
N GLN A 418 -3.51 5.92 -32.93
CA GLN A 418 -4.11 7.11 -32.31
C GLN A 418 -5.43 7.49 -32.99
N VAL A 419 -5.46 7.56 -34.32
CA VAL A 419 -6.69 7.84 -35.09
C VAL A 419 -7.76 6.79 -34.81
N THR A 420 -7.37 5.50 -34.79
CA THR A 420 -8.30 4.39 -34.54
C THR A 420 -8.93 4.46 -33.15
N LEU A 421 -8.14 4.73 -32.12
CA LEU A 421 -8.64 4.87 -30.74
C LEU A 421 -9.49 6.14 -30.55
N ASN A 422 -9.12 7.25 -31.21
CA ASN A 422 -9.94 8.47 -31.23
C ASN A 422 -11.29 8.24 -31.92
N GLN A 423 -11.31 7.49 -33.03
CA GLN A 423 -12.56 7.11 -33.71
C GLN A 423 -13.44 6.23 -32.84
N GLN A 424 -12.84 5.35 -32.03
CA GLN A 424 -13.58 4.54 -31.07
C GLN A 424 -14.18 5.37 -29.93
N GLY A 425 -13.51 6.43 -29.49
CA GLY A 425 -14.07 7.49 -28.63
C GLY A 425 -14.22 7.15 -27.15
N GLY A 426 -13.58 6.08 -26.66
CA GLY A 426 -13.74 5.64 -25.26
C GLY A 426 -13.00 6.50 -24.23
N ARG A 427 -11.94 7.21 -24.62
CA ARG A 427 -11.06 7.99 -23.72
C ARG A 427 -10.15 8.94 -24.50
N SER A 428 -9.47 9.82 -23.79
CA SER A 428 -8.40 10.65 -24.36
C SER A 428 -7.21 9.79 -24.79
N VAL A 429 -6.59 10.14 -25.92
CA VAL A 429 -5.44 9.44 -26.47
C VAL A 429 -4.22 10.37 -26.48
N SER A 430 -3.20 10.01 -25.71
CA SER A 430 -1.93 10.74 -25.63
C SER A 430 -0.85 10.01 -26.41
N MET A 431 -0.16 10.72 -27.30
CA MET A 431 0.88 10.14 -28.16
C MET A 431 2.26 10.69 -27.78
N LEU A 432 3.17 9.79 -27.44
CA LEU A 432 4.56 10.06 -27.04
C LEU A 432 5.52 9.49 -28.09
N LEU A 433 5.64 10.17 -29.24
CA LEU A 433 6.60 9.78 -30.29
C LEU A 433 8.02 10.09 -29.87
N GLY A 434 8.99 9.27 -30.31
CA GLY A 434 10.40 9.44 -29.92
C GLY A 434 10.97 10.83 -30.21
N GLU A 435 10.60 11.45 -31.34
CA GLU A 435 11.03 12.81 -31.68
C GLU A 435 10.38 13.87 -30.80
N THR A 436 9.06 13.77 -30.55
CA THR A 436 8.32 14.69 -29.67
C THR A 436 8.85 14.62 -28.25
N VAL A 437 9.04 13.42 -27.72
CA VAL A 437 9.61 13.22 -26.38
C VAL A 437 11.03 13.81 -26.31
N ARG A 438 11.86 13.60 -27.33
CA ARG A 438 13.21 14.19 -27.33
C ARG A 438 13.17 15.71 -27.37
N ALA A 439 12.28 16.33 -28.12
CA ALA A 439 12.16 17.78 -28.14
C ALA A 439 11.62 18.35 -26.83
N GLU A 440 10.56 17.76 -26.27
CA GLU A 440 9.81 18.34 -25.14
C GLU A 440 10.35 17.92 -23.77
N LEU A 441 10.87 16.70 -23.64
CA LEU A 441 11.21 16.08 -22.36
C LEU A 441 12.66 15.68 -22.23
N SER A 442 13.48 15.75 -23.29
CA SER A 442 14.85 15.20 -23.29
C SER A 442 15.78 15.90 -24.29
N SER A 443 15.59 17.21 -24.50
CA SER A 443 16.34 17.98 -25.51
C SER A 443 17.84 18.04 -25.19
N GLU A 444 18.18 17.88 -23.92
CA GLU A 444 19.53 17.90 -23.38
C GLU A 444 20.22 16.52 -23.34
N LEU A 445 19.46 15.43 -23.49
CA LEU A 445 20.00 14.07 -23.37
C LEU A 445 20.69 13.62 -24.66
N GLY A 446 21.87 13.02 -24.51
CA GLY A 446 22.63 12.42 -25.59
C GLY A 446 22.06 11.06 -26.05
N PHE A 447 22.97 10.21 -26.50
CA PHE A 447 22.68 8.86 -27.00
C PHE A 447 23.45 7.77 -26.25
N SER A 448 24.07 8.11 -25.12
CA SER A 448 24.71 7.12 -24.25
C SER A 448 23.67 6.12 -23.71
N LYS A 449 24.12 4.95 -23.23
CA LYS A 449 23.24 3.97 -22.59
C LYS A 449 22.46 4.59 -21.42
N GLU A 450 23.13 5.40 -20.60
CA GLU A 450 22.54 6.09 -19.46
C GLU A 450 21.50 7.14 -19.88
N ASP A 451 21.80 7.96 -20.90
CA ASP A 451 20.88 8.97 -21.43
C ASP A 451 19.62 8.31 -22.03
N ARG A 452 19.79 7.20 -22.75
CA ARG A 452 18.68 6.44 -23.32
C ARG A 452 17.80 5.83 -22.23
N ASN A 453 18.41 5.30 -21.17
CA ASN A 453 17.67 4.78 -20.03
C ASN A 453 16.90 5.90 -19.32
N THR A 454 17.52 7.06 -19.13
CA THR A 454 16.85 8.25 -18.55
C THR A 454 15.69 8.72 -19.43
N ASN A 455 15.87 8.76 -20.75
CA ASN A 455 14.81 9.12 -21.70
C ASN A 455 13.61 8.17 -21.61
N VAL A 456 13.84 6.85 -21.58
CA VAL A 456 12.76 5.87 -21.42
C VAL A 456 12.11 5.99 -20.04
N GLY A 457 12.88 6.24 -18.98
CA GLY A 457 12.36 6.52 -17.64
C GLY A 457 11.43 7.74 -17.60
N ARG A 458 11.77 8.83 -18.32
CA ARG A 458 10.89 10.00 -18.44
C ARG A 458 9.60 9.69 -19.19
N ILE A 459 9.66 8.91 -20.27
CA ILE A 459 8.46 8.42 -20.97
C ILE A 459 7.60 7.60 -20.02
N ALA A 460 8.21 6.67 -19.29
CA ALA A 460 7.50 5.79 -18.36
C ALA A 460 6.79 6.58 -17.26
N PHE A 461 7.42 7.61 -16.71
CA PHE A 461 6.82 8.51 -15.72
C PHE A 461 5.60 9.24 -16.29
N VAL A 462 5.71 9.86 -17.47
CA VAL A 462 4.57 10.57 -18.08
C VAL A 462 3.45 9.59 -18.46
N ALA A 463 3.81 8.43 -19.00
CA ALA A 463 2.87 7.38 -19.38
C ALA A 463 2.12 6.81 -18.17
N SER A 464 2.78 6.65 -17.02
CA SER A 464 2.17 6.10 -15.81
C SER A 464 1.14 7.08 -15.20
N GLU A 465 1.44 8.38 -15.17
CA GLU A 465 0.48 9.39 -14.70
C GLU A 465 -0.74 9.53 -15.64
N LEU A 466 -0.51 9.50 -16.96
CA LEU A 466 -1.60 9.51 -17.94
C LEU A 466 -2.45 8.23 -17.87
N THR A 467 -1.83 7.07 -17.69
CA THR A 467 -2.51 5.79 -17.47
C THR A 467 -3.38 5.86 -16.21
N ARG A 468 -2.84 6.41 -15.11
CA ARG A 468 -3.60 6.64 -13.86
C ARG A 468 -4.83 7.52 -14.09
N SER A 469 -4.75 8.51 -14.99
CA SER A 469 -5.87 9.40 -15.33
C SER A 469 -6.94 8.79 -16.24
N GLY A 470 -6.78 7.52 -16.68
CA GLY A 470 -7.72 6.85 -17.57
C GLY A 470 -7.43 7.01 -19.07
N ALA A 471 -6.29 7.60 -19.44
CA ALA A 471 -5.95 7.84 -20.85
C ALA A 471 -5.44 6.56 -21.55
N ALA A 472 -5.57 6.52 -22.88
CA ALA A 472 -4.81 5.60 -23.74
C ALA A 472 -3.49 6.27 -24.13
N VAL A 473 -2.37 5.76 -23.64
CA VAL A 473 -1.04 6.26 -23.97
C VAL A 473 -0.43 5.41 -25.09
N ILE A 474 0.08 6.05 -26.14
CA ILE A 474 0.82 5.40 -27.22
C ILE A 474 2.24 5.95 -27.21
N ALA A 475 3.21 5.16 -26.77
CA ALA A 475 4.62 5.54 -26.77
C ALA A 475 5.36 4.80 -27.89
N ALA A 476 6.22 5.49 -28.65
CA ALA A 476 7.01 4.87 -29.72
C ALA A 476 8.51 5.24 -29.71
N PRO A 477 9.23 5.09 -28.58
CA PRO A 477 10.69 5.22 -28.55
C PRO A 477 11.38 4.04 -29.26
N ILE A 478 12.71 4.12 -29.39
CA ILE A 478 13.52 2.97 -29.83
C ILE A 478 13.62 1.94 -28.70
N ALA A 479 13.78 2.39 -27.45
CA ALA A 479 13.93 1.57 -26.24
C ALA A 479 14.83 0.32 -26.42
N PRO A 480 16.11 0.51 -26.76
CA PRO A 480 16.99 -0.57 -27.22
C PRO A 480 17.37 -1.58 -26.12
N PHE A 481 17.24 -1.23 -24.84
CA PHE A 481 17.66 -2.08 -23.72
C PHE A 481 16.44 -2.68 -23.01
N GLU A 482 16.52 -3.98 -22.68
CA GLU A 482 15.46 -4.70 -21.95
C GLU A 482 15.23 -4.11 -20.56
N SER A 483 16.30 -3.72 -19.86
CA SER A 483 16.19 -3.11 -18.52
C SER A 483 15.30 -1.85 -18.52
N SER A 484 15.40 -1.02 -19.57
CA SER A 484 14.59 0.18 -19.73
C SER A 484 13.13 -0.14 -20.01
N ARG A 485 12.85 -1.15 -20.83
CA ARG A 485 11.48 -1.61 -21.11
C ARG A 485 10.83 -2.25 -19.88
N ALA A 486 11.59 -3.06 -19.14
CA ALA A 486 11.15 -3.66 -17.89
C ALA A 486 10.82 -2.59 -16.84
N HIS A 487 11.68 -1.57 -16.71
CA HIS A 487 11.39 -0.43 -15.83
C HIS A 487 10.15 0.35 -16.27
N ALA A 488 9.97 0.60 -17.58
CA ALA A 488 8.78 1.28 -18.08
C ALA A 488 7.49 0.49 -17.78
N ARG A 489 7.52 -0.82 -17.98
CA ARG A 489 6.43 -1.73 -17.60
C ARG A 489 6.12 -1.61 -16.10
N GLU A 490 7.13 -1.75 -15.25
CA GLU A 490 6.97 -1.67 -13.79
C GLU A 490 6.35 -0.34 -13.33
N GLN A 491 6.74 0.79 -13.94
CA GLN A 491 6.18 2.10 -13.58
C GLN A 491 4.71 2.25 -13.99
N VAL A 492 4.33 1.76 -15.17
CA VAL A 492 2.95 1.88 -15.67
C VAL A 492 2.02 0.90 -14.96
N GLU A 493 2.46 -0.35 -14.74
CA GLU A 493 1.68 -1.42 -14.08
C GLU A 493 1.30 -1.10 -12.62
N LYS A 494 1.86 -0.04 -12.04
CA LYS A 494 1.39 0.53 -10.76
C LYS A 494 -0.03 1.10 -10.85
N TYR A 495 -0.45 1.58 -12.03
CA TYR A 495 -1.71 2.32 -12.21
C TYR A 495 -2.63 1.76 -13.29
N GLY A 496 -2.11 1.00 -14.25
CA GLY A 496 -2.92 0.37 -15.31
C GLY A 496 -2.12 -0.57 -16.20
N ASP A 497 -2.75 -1.13 -17.23
CA ASP A 497 -2.12 -2.16 -18.05
C ASP A 497 -1.04 -1.58 -18.99
N PHE A 498 0.04 -2.35 -19.19
CA PHE A 498 1.14 -2.03 -20.12
C PHE A 498 1.27 -3.13 -21.20
N TYR A 499 1.27 -2.73 -22.47
CA TYR A 499 1.40 -3.63 -23.61
C TYR A 499 2.65 -3.30 -24.42
N LEU A 500 3.63 -4.20 -24.42
CA LEU A 500 4.83 -4.10 -25.23
C LEU A 500 4.59 -4.66 -26.64
N VAL A 501 4.64 -3.78 -27.63
CA VAL A 501 4.50 -4.16 -29.04
C VAL A 501 5.87 -4.03 -29.73
N HIS A 502 6.45 -5.17 -30.09
CA HIS A 502 7.71 -5.22 -30.81
C HIS A 502 7.47 -5.08 -32.31
N VAL A 503 7.89 -3.95 -32.88
CA VAL A 503 7.92 -3.71 -34.32
C VAL A 503 9.23 -4.28 -34.87
N ALA A 504 9.22 -5.58 -35.12
CA ALA A 504 10.36 -6.43 -35.48
C ALA A 504 10.75 -6.34 -36.97
N THR A 505 10.50 -5.19 -37.60
CA THR A 505 10.94 -4.92 -38.97
C THR A 505 12.45 -5.04 -39.07
N SER A 506 12.95 -5.74 -40.09
CA SER A 506 14.38 -6.02 -40.27
C SER A 506 15.20 -4.73 -40.37
N LEU A 507 16.44 -4.76 -39.86
CA LEU A 507 17.34 -3.61 -39.94
C LEU A 507 17.62 -3.25 -41.41
N GLU A 508 17.80 -4.26 -42.26
CA GLU A 508 18.04 -4.12 -43.69
C GLU A 508 16.88 -3.37 -44.37
N TYR A 509 15.64 -3.69 -44.01
CA TYR A 509 14.47 -2.98 -44.55
C TYR A 509 14.38 -1.55 -44.01
N CYS A 510 14.67 -1.34 -42.72
CA CYS A 510 14.71 -0.01 -42.11
C CYS A 510 15.72 0.91 -42.80
N GLU A 511 16.93 0.39 -43.09
CA GLU A 511 17.99 1.09 -43.81
C GLU A 511 17.60 1.37 -45.26
N LYS A 512 17.12 0.34 -45.98
CA LYS A 512 16.74 0.44 -47.40
C LYS A 512 15.64 1.47 -47.65
N THR A 513 14.73 1.64 -46.70
CA THR A 513 13.57 2.53 -46.82
C THR A 513 13.77 3.89 -46.15
N ASP A 514 14.97 4.17 -45.61
CA ASP A 514 15.27 5.45 -44.98
C ASP A 514 15.36 6.58 -46.01
N LYS A 515 14.33 7.41 -46.05
CA LYS A 515 14.26 8.59 -46.94
C LYS A 515 14.93 9.84 -46.37
N ARG A 516 15.43 9.78 -45.14
CA ARG A 516 16.09 10.91 -44.45
C ARG A 516 17.61 10.77 -44.44
N GLY A 517 18.14 9.64 -44.93
CA GLY A 517 19.58 9.37 -45.02
C GLY A 517 20.28 9.31 -43.66
N ILE A 518 19.54 9.05 -42.58
CA ILE A 518 20.07 9.01 -41.21
C ILE A 518 20.97 7.78 -41.05
N TYR A 519 20.54 6.62 -41.57
CA TYR A 519 21.33 5.40 -41.54
C TYR A 519 22.62 5.52 -42.37
N GLU A 520 22.55 6.14 -43.55
CA GLU A 520 23.75 6.39 -44.37
C GLU A 520 24.76 7.27 -43.63
N ARG A 521 24.29 8.36 -43.01
CA ARG A 521 25.14 9.24 -42.19
C ARG A 521 25.74 8.52 -40.99
N ALA A 522 24.98 7.65 -40.32
CA ALA A 522 25.49 6.80 -39.24
C ALA A 522 26.57 5.81 -39.74
N ARG A 523 26.36 5.16 -40.89
CA ARG A 523 27.34 4.26 -41.53
C ARG A 523 28.63 4.98 -41.93
N ARG A 524 28.55 6.29 -42.29
CA ARG A 524 29.71 7.16 -42.54
C ARG A 524 30.37 7.70 -41.27
N GLY A 525 29.86 7.38 -40.08
CA GLY A 525 30.41 7.83 -38.79
C GLY A 525 30.07 9.26 -38.40
N GLU A 526 29.15 9.92 -39.12
CA GLU A 526 28.68 11.28 -38.80
C GLU A 526 27.77 11.30 -37.56
N ILE A 527 27.14 10.17 -37.25
CA ILE A 527 26.29 9.97 -36.08
C ILE A 527 26.87 8.77 -35.30
N LYS A 528 27.33 9.01 -34.07
CA LYS A 528 27.86 7.98 -33.17
C LYS A 528 26.77 7.46 -32.23
N GLY A 529 26.89 6.22 -31.80
CA GLY A 529 25.94 5.53 -30.92
C GLY A 529 24.58 5.35 -31.57
N PHE A 530 24.53 5.03 -32.87
CA PHE A 530 23.29 4.83 -33.60
C PHE A 530 22.83 3.37 -33.53
N THR A 531 21.63 3.15 -32.99
CA THR A 531 21.07 1.82 -32.75
C THR A 531 20.92 1.02 -34.04
N GLY A 532 21.53 -0.17 -34.09
CA GLY A 532 21.58 -1.06 -35.27
C GLY A 532 22.84 -0.87 -36.14
N VAL A 533 23.62 0.19 -35.93
CA VAL A 533 24.90 0.40 -36.64
C VAL A 533 26.07 0.17 -35.69
N ASP A 534 26.17 0.98 -34.65
CA ASP A 534 27.25 0.98 -33.66
C ASP A 534 26.74 0.88 -32.20
N ASP A 535 25.44 1.07 -31.97
CA ASP A 535 24.76 0.75 -30.71
C ASP A 535 23.87 -0.51 -30.84
N PRO A 536 23.79 -1.38 -29.82
CA PRO A 536 23.01 -2.61 -29.88
C PRO A 536 21.49 -2.34 -29.75
N TYR A 537 20.69 -3.28 -30.26
CA TYR A 537 19.26 -3.41 -29.98
C TYR A 537 18.99 -4.79 -29.39
N GLU A 538 18.63 -4.83 -28.11
CA GLU A 538 18.24 -6.06 -27.43
C GLU A 538 16.79 -6.37 -27.83
N ALA A 539 16.59 -7.34 -28.73
CA ALA A 539 15.25 -7.72 -29.17
C ALA A 539 14.39 -8.20 -27.98
N PRO A 540 13.15 -7.71 -27.81
CA PRO A 540 12.26 -8.14 -26.73
C PRO A 540 12.01 -9.65 -26.74
N ALA A 541 12.30 -10.33 -25.62
CA ALA A 541 12.05 -11.76 -25.47
C ALA A 541 10.58 -12.09 -25.13
N LYS A 542 9.88 -11.15 -24.48
CA LYS A 542 8.49 -11.31 -24.01
C LYS A 542 7.64 -10.09 -24.35
N ALA A 543 7.49 -9.81 -25.64
CA ALA A 543 6.53 -8.82 -26.11
C ALA A 543 5.10 -9.39 -26.06
N ASP A 544 4.12 -8.54 -25.74
CA ASP A 544 2.69 -8.90 -25.76
C ASP A 544 2.19 -9.11 -27.20
N LEU A 545 2.81 -8.41 -28.15
CA LEU A 545 2.57 -8.57 -29.58
C LEU A 545 3.86 -8.32 -30.38
N VAL A 546 4.14 -9.14 -31.38
CA VAL A 546 5.23 -8.96 -32.33
C VAL A 546 4.66 -8.74 -33.72
N VAL A 547 5.09 -7.68 -34.39
CA VAL A 547 4.61 -7.27 -35.72
C VAL A 547 5.77 -6.92 -36.62
N ASP A 548 5.57 -7.01 -37.94
CA ASP A 548 6.61 -6.79 -38.94
C ASP A 548 6.07 -5.93 -40.08
N ALA A 549 6.53 -4.68 -40.18
CA ALA A 549 6.06 -3.73 -41.19
C ALA A 549 6.60 -4.03 -42.61
N GLU A 550 7.55 -4.95 -42.75
CA GLU A 550 7.98 -5.48 -44.05
C GLU A 550 6.96 -6.46 -44.63
N LYS A 551 6.26 -7.21 -43.75
CA LYS A 551 5.32 -8.27 -44.15
C LYS A 551 3.85 -7.88 -44.00
N GLN A 552 3.55 -6.90 -43.15
CA GLN A 552 2.19 -6.52 -42.77
C GLN A 552 1.96 -5.04 -43.06
N SER A 553 0.74 -4.70 -43.49
CA SER A 553 0.36 -3.28 -43.63
C SER A 553 0.12 -2.64 -42.26
N VAL A 554 0.33 -1.32 -42.17
CA VAL A 554 0.03 -0.54 -40.95
C VAL A 554 -1.40 -0.80 -40.46
N ARG A 555 -2.38 -0.87 -41.36
CA ARG A 555 -3.79 -1.16 -41.01
C ARG A 555 -3.94 -2.52 -40.34
N SER A 556 -3.28 -3.56 -40.86
CA SER A 556 -3.33 -4.91 -40.28
C SER A 556 -2.67 -4.95 -38.90
N ILE A 557 -1.54 -4.26 -38.73
CA ILE A 557 -0.84 -4.17 -37.45
C ILE A 557 -1.70 -3.47 -36.40
N VAL A 558 -2.27 -2.31 -36.75
CA VAL A 558 -3.19 -1.59 -35.86
C VAL A 558 -4.39 -2.45 -35.48
N HIS A 559 -4.95 -3.21 -36.42
CA HIS A 559 -6.05 -4.12 -36.12
C HIS A 559 -5.66 -5.22 -35.11
N GLN A 560 -4.45 -5.79 -35.20
CA GLN A 560 -3.96 -6.76 -34.21
C GLN A 560 -3.80 -6.14 -32.82
N ILE A 561 -3.32 -4.90 -32.74
CA ILE A 561 -3.25 -4.16 -31.46
C ILE A 561 -4.67 -3.94 -30.90
N VAL A 562 -5.63 -3.57 -31.75
CA VAL A 562 -7.04 -3.40 -31.34
C VAL A 562 -7.63 -4.70 -30.82
N LEU A 563 -7.42 -5.84 -31.51
CA LEU A 563 -7.89 -7.16 -31.05
C LEU A 563 -7.25 -7.56 -29.71
N LEU A 564 -5.96 -7.25 -29.51
CA LEU A 564 -5.30 -7.45 -28.22
C LEU A 564 -6.02 -6.66 -27.13
N LEU A 565 -6.27 -5.37 -27.33
CA LEU A 565 -6.94 -4.51 -26.34
C LEU A 565 -8.41 -4.93 -26.09
N GLU A 566 -9.13 -5.34 -27.13
CA GLU A 566 -10.50 -5.87 -27.03
C GLU A 566 -10.54 -7.15 -26.20
N SER A 567 -9.64 -8.10 -26.43
CA SER A 567 -9.57 -9.35 -25.65
C SER A 567 -9.35 -9.15 -24.15
N GLN A 568 -8.87 -7.96 -23.76
CA GLN A 568 -8.61 -7.54 -22.40
C GLN A 568 -9.75 -6.70 -21.79
N GLY A 569 -10.85 -6.51 -22.53
CA GLY A 569 -12.03 -5.75 -22.14
C GLY A 569 -11.81 -4.22 -22.08
N LEU A 570 -10.69 -3.73 -22.62
CA LEU A 570 -10.35 -2.29 -22.56
C LEU A 570 -11.17 -1.46 -23.55
N LEU A 571 -11.79 -2.11 -24.52
CA LEU A 571 -12.51 -1.52 -25.64
C LEU A 571 -14.03 -1.72 -25.57
N ASP A 572 -14.53 -2.43 -24.53
CA ASP A 572 -15.94 -2.76 -24.36
C ASP A 572 -16.79 -1.49 -24.22
N ARG A 573 -17.99 -1.49 -24.81
CA ARG A 573 -19.03 -0.48 -24.58
C ARG A 573 -20.13 -1.13 -23.74
N PHE A 574 -20.37 -0.61 -22.54
CA PHE A 574 -21.50 -0.99 -21.70
C PHE A 574 -22.61 0.04 -21.80
#